data_AF-A0A978VX35-F1
#
_entry.id   AF-A0A978VX35-F1
#
_cell.length_a   1.000
_cell.length_b   1.000
_cell.length_c   1.000
_cell.angle_alpha   90.00
_cell.angle_beta   90.00
_cell.angle_gamma   90.00
#
_symmetry.space_group_name_H-M   'P 1'
#
loop_
_entity.id
_entity.type
_entity.pdbx_description
1 polymer ?
#
loop_
_entity_poly.entity_id
_entity_poly.type
_entity_poly.pdbx_seq_one_letter_code
_entity_poly.pdbx_strand_id
1 'polypeptide(L)'
;MEILCKNPKDVTAHGFFFPGLDKPRDTSNPLGSNVTQLNVDKTPGLNTLGIYLACIDYAPYGLNPPHIQPRGTEILVVIEGTLEFNRGDYNAVAFAALSSQNAGVITIANAVFGSDPLIAIKV
;
A
#
# COMPACT_ATOMS: atom_id res chain seq x y z
N MET A 1 11.15 -3.03 11.46
CA MET A 1 10.74 -3.69 12.72
C MET A 1 10.61 -5.16 12.40
N GLU A 2 11.43 -6.00 13.02
CA GLU A 2 11.35 -7.44 12.85
C GLU A 2 10.33 -8.00 13.83
N ILE A 3 9.46 -8.88 13.36
CA ILE A 3 8.42 -9.53 14.15
C ILE A 3 8.96 -10.90 14.56
N LEU A 4 8.86 -11.25 15.84
CA LEU A 4 9.29 -12.56 16.33
C LEU A 4 8.41 -13.66 15.71
N CYS A 5 9.04 -14.69 15.16
CA CYS A 5 8.32 -15.82 14.57
C CYS A 5 7.56 -16.62 15.63
N LYS A 6 6.39 -17.12 15.25
CA LYS A 6 5.67 -18.14 16.03
C LYS A 6 6.45 -19.45 16.02
N ASN A 7 6.20 -20.31 17.01
CA ASN A 7 6.66 -21.69 16.97
C ASN A 7 6.07 -22.37 15.71
N PRO A 8 6.88 -23.09 14.90
CA PRO A 8 6.38 -23.76 13.70
C PRO A 8 5.18 -24.69 13.94
N LYS A 9 5.03 -25.23 15.16
CA LYS A 9 3.89 -26.09 15.54
C LYS A 9 2.57 -25.33 15.71
N ASP A 10 2.63 -24.02 15.92
CA ASP A 10 1.47 -23.15 16.15
C ASP A 10 1.05 -22.39 14.87
N VAL A 11 1.75 -22.63 13.76
CA VAL A 11 1.49 -21.99 12.46
C VAL A 11 0.35 -22.72 11.74
N THR A 12 -0.58 -21.96 11.19
CA THR A 12 -1.69 -22.48 10.35
C THR A 12 -1.76 -21.74 9.03
N ALA A 13 -2.46 -22.31 8.04
CA ALA A 13 -2.64 -21.71 6.72
C ALA A 13 -3.25 -20.30 6.77
N HIS A 14 -4.06 -19.99 7.79
CA HIS A 14 -4.65 -18.66 7.99
C HIS A 14 -3.60 -17.55 8.12
N GLY A 15 -2.38 -17.87 8.58
CA GLY A 15 -1.28 -16.89 8.66
C GLY A 15 -0.74 -16.46 7.30
N PHE A 16 -1.03 -17.20 6.23
CA PHE A 16 -0.54 -16.98 4.86
C PHE A 16 -1.64 -16.58 3.87
N PHE A 17 -2.88 -16.41 4.34
CA PHE A 17 -4.05 -16.20 3.49
C PHE A 17 -4.70 -14.84 3.72
N PHE A 18 -5.06 -14.15 2.63
CA PHE A 18 -5.77 -12.87 2.67
C PHE A 18 -6.84 -12.79 1.57
N PRO A 19 -8.15 -12.79 1.90
CA PRO A 19 -9.26 -12.88 0.93
C PRO A 19 -9.75 -11.52 0.41
N GLY A 20 -8.85 -10.53 0.32
CA GLY A 20 -9.26 -9.13 0.17
C GLY A 20 -8.61 -8.37 -0.98
N LEU A 21 -7.62 -8.94 -1.67
CA LEU A 21 -6.94 -8.27 -2.80
C LEU A 21 -7.72 -8.38 -4.11
N ASP A 22 -8.61 -9.36 -4.21
CA ASP A 22 -9.50 -9.63 -5.35
C ASP A 22 -10.80 -8.79 -5.33
N LYS A 23 -11.02 -8.02 -4.27
CA LYS A 23 -12.27 -7.30 -4.04
C LYS A 23 -12.07 -5.80 -4.30
N PRO A 24 -12.82 -5.21 -5.25
CA PRO A 24 -12.81 -3.78 -5.46
C PRO A 24 -13.13 -3.03 -4.17
N ARG A 25 -12.41 -1.93 -3.91
CA ARG A 25 -12.64 -1.08 -2.75
C ARG A 25 -13.37 0.20 -3.09
N ASP A 26 -14.04 0.73 -2.07
CA ASP A 26 -14.73 2.00 -2.17
C ASP A 26 -13.73 3.14 -2.35
N THR A 27 -13.91 3.87 -3.44
CA THR A 27 -13.11 5.04 -3.84
C THR A 27 -13.86 6.36 -3.58
N SER A 28 -14.99 6.33 -2.86
CA SER A 28 -15.79 7.50 -2.47
C SER A 28 -15.12 8.33 -1.36
N ASN A 29 -13.91 8.81 -1.64
CA ASN A 29 -13.10 9.65 -0.77
C ASN A 29 -12.43 10.78 -1.57
N PRO A 30 -11.89 11.83 -0.94
CA PRO A 30 -11.35 12.99 -1.65
C PRO A 30 -10.18 12.69 -2.61
N LEU A 31 -9.48 11.58 -2.44
CA LEU A 31 -8.39 11.16 -3.33
C LEU A 31 -8.92 10.37 -4.53
N GLY A 32 -10.15 9.84 -4.47
CA GLY A 32 -10.71 9.00 -5.52
C GLY A 32 -9.96 7.68 -5.70
N SER A 33 -9.17 7.24 -4.72
CA SER A 33 -8.40 6.00 -4.78
C SER A 33 -8.44 5.25 -3.44
N ASN A 34 -8.20 3.94 -3.48
CA ASN A 34 -8.10 3.11 -2.29
C ASN A 34 -6.97 2.09 -2.46
N VAL A 35 -6.15 1.94 -1.42
CA VAL A 35 -5.01 1.01 -1.41
C VAL A 35 -5.30 -0.11 -0.41
N THR A 36 -5.57 -1.32 -0.92
CA THR A 36 -5.60 -2.53 -0.11
C THR A 36 -4.19 -3.05 0.08
N GLN A 37 -3.66 -2.92 1.29
CA GLN A 37 -2.30 -3.36 1.62
C GLN A 37 -2.27 -4.80 2.13
N LEU A 38 -1.27 -5.54 1.68
CA LEU A 38 -0.93 -6.88 2.14
C LEU A 38 0.53 -6.88 2.60
N ASN A 39 0.74 -6.45 3.84
CA ASN A 39 2.02 -6.39 4.51
C ASN A 39 2.13 -7.47 5.60
N VAL A 40 3.27 -7.52 6.28
CA VAL A 40 3.49 -8.47 7.39
C VAL A 40 2.49 -8.30 8.55
N ASP A 41 1.92 -7.10 8.75
CA ASP A 41 0.92 -6.87 9.81
C ASP A 41 -0.45 -7.47 9.46
N LYS A 42 -0.81 -7.51 8.16
CA LYS A 42 -2.05 -8.13 7.67
C LYS A 42 -1.90 -9.62 7.39
N THR A 43 -0.70 -10.07 7.02
CA THR A 43 -0.39 -11.48 6.74
C THR A 43 0.95 -11.83 7.37
N PRO A 44 0.94 -12.30 8.64
CA PRO A 44 2.15 -12.62 9.40
C PRO A 44 3.05 -13.66 8.73
N GLY A 45 2.50 -14.51 7.85
CA GLY A 45 3.25 -15.47 7.04
C GLY A 45 4.21 -14.84 6.03
N LEU A 46 4.11 -13.53 5.78
CA LEU A 46 5.08 -12.80 4.95
C LEU A 46 6.37 -12.42 5.72
N ASN A 47 6.42 -12.69 7.02
CA ASN A 47 7.62 -12.42 7.81
C ASN A 47 8.81 -13.20 7.25
N THR A 48 9.98 -12.55 7.18
CA THR A 48 11.24 -13.02 6.60
C THR A 48 11.26 -13.24 5.10
N LEU A 49 10.13 -13.10 4.38
CA LEU A 49 10.07 -13.28 2.93
C LEU A 49 10.45 -12.02 2.13
N GLY A 50 10.50 -10.86 2.77
CA GLY A 50 10.91 -9.61 2.12
C GLY A 50 9.91 -9.12 1.05
N ILE A 51 8.65 -9.51 1.12
CA ILE A 51 7.62 -9.14 0.12
C ILE A 51 6.41 -8.48 0.76
N TYR A 52 5.89 -7.47 0.07
CA TYR A 52 4.64 -6.79 0.34
C TYR A 52 3.86 -6.68 -0.98
N LEU A 53 2.53 -6.79 -0.91
CA LEU A 53 1.66 -6.60 -2.07
C LEU A 53 0.64 -5.50 -1.77
N ALA A 54 0.17 -4.80 -2.79
CA ALA A 54 -1.00 -3.94 -2.70
C ALA A 54 -1.86 -4.03 -3.96
N CYS A 55 -3.17 -3.90 -3.77
CA CYS A 55 -4.12 -3.63 -4.84
C CYS A 55 -4.59 -2.18 -4.70
N ILE A 56 -4.61 -1.43 -5.80
CA ILE A 56 -4.99 -0.03 -5.82
C ILE A 56 -6.17 0.13 -6.77
N ASP A 57 -7.31 0.55 -6.22
CA ASP A 57 -8.51 0.89 -6.96
C ASP A 57 -8.56 2.41 -7.18
N TYR A 58 -8.83 2.83 -8.42
CA TYR A 58 -8.98 4.23 -8.79
C TYR A 58 -10.39 4.48 -9.37
N ALA A 59 -11.05 5.53 -8.89
CA ALA A 59 -12.19 6.16 -9.57
C ALA A 59 -11.69 7.01 -10.77
N PRO A 60 -12.59 7.52 -11.64
CA PRO A 60 -12.21 8.52 -12.63
C PRO A 60 -11.62 9.75 -11.93
N TYR A 61 -10.45 10.16 -12.40
CA TYR A 61 -9.59 11.21 -11.86
C TYR A 61 -9.03 10.95 -10.46
N GLY A 62 -9.16 9.72 -9.96
CA GLY A 62 -8.58 9.28 -8.70
C GLY A 62 -7.06 9.32 -8.76
N LEU A 63 -6.44 9.66 -7.63
CA LEU A 63 -5.00 9.85 -7.47
C LEU A 63 -4.50 9.01 -6.31
N ASN A 64 -3.44 8.23 -6.54
CA ASN A 64 -2.62 7.73 -5.43
C ASN A 64 -1.58 8.81 -5.14
N PRO A 65 -1.71 9.56 -4.02
CA PRO A 65 -0.96 10.80 -3.83
C PRO A 65 0.55 10.57 -3.87
N PRO A 66 1.34 11.59 -4.24
CA PRO A 66 2.79 11.48 -4.21
C PRO A 66 3.30 10.97 -2.86
N HIS A 67 4.03 9.86 -2.88
CA HIS A 67 4.51 9.17 -1.69
C HIS A 67 5.86 8.48 -1.96
N ILE A 68 6.53 8.09 -0.88
CA ILE A 68 7.75 7.28 -0.92
C ILE A 68 7.61 6.03 -0.04
N GLN A 69 8.29 4.96 -0.47
CA GLN A 69 8.46 3.70 0.23
C GLN A 69 9.87 3.71 0.85
N PRO A 70 10.04 4.12 2.12
CA PRO A 70 11.38 4.35 2.68
C PRO A 70 12.25 3.10 2.80
N ARG A 71 11.68 1.89 2.67
CA ARG A 71 12.38 0.62 2.90
C ARG A 71 12.20 -0.41 1.80
N GLY A 72 11.74 -0.04 0.62
CA GLY A 72 11.54 -0.98 -0.48
C GLY A 72 11.35 -0.28 -1.82
N THR A 73 11.63 -1.01 -2.89
CA THR A 73 11.28 -0.62 -4.26
C THR A 73 9.93 -1.20 -4.64
N GLU A 74 9.22 -0.55 -5.55
CA GLU A 74 7.90 -0.97 -6.04
C GLU A 74 7.96 -1.33 -7.54
N ILE A 75 7.31 -2.43 -7.89
CA ILE A 75 6.92 -2.75 -9.26
C ILE A 75 5.39 -2.69 -9.31
N LEU A 76 4.85 -1.82 -10.16
CA LEU A 76 3.43 -1.62 -10.35
C LEU A 76 2.99 -2.13 -11.72
N VAL A 77 1.89 -2.88 -11.75
CA VAL A 77 1.27 -3.41 -12.97
C VAL A 77 -0.19 -2.97 -12.99
N VAL A 78 -0.57 -2.24 -14.04
CA VAL A 78 -1.97 -1.91 -14.31
C VAL A 78 -2.65 -3.12 -14.94
N ILE A 79 -3.75 -3.58 -14.35
CA ILE A 79 -4.50 -4.75 -14.83
C ILE A 79 -5.84 -4.37 -15.46
N GLU A 80 -6.37 -3.18 -15.16
CA GLU A 80 -7.58 -2.61 -15.74
C GLU A 80 -7.42 -1.09 -15.86
N GLY A 81 -7.96 -0.52 -16.94
CA GLY A 81 -7.92 0.92 -17.19
C GLY A 81 -6.54 1.44 -17.62
N THR A 82 -6.32 2.73 -17.41
CA THR A 82 -5.08 3.44 -17.78
C THR A 82 -4.70 4.41 -16.67
N LEU A 83 -3.40 4.50 -16.37
CA LEU A 83 -2.86 5.46 -15.42
C LEU A 83 -1.85 6.37 -16.11
N GLU A 84 -1.99 7.67 -15.91
CA GLU A 84 -1.01 8.69 -16.24
C GLU A 84 -0.55 9.34 -14.93
N PHE A 85 0.74 9.24 -14.60
CA PHE A 85 1.30 9.75 -13.34
C PHE A 85 0.54 9.32 -12.07
N ASN A 86 0.09 8.06 -12.00
CA ASN A 86 -0.75 7.52 -10.92
C ASN A 86 -2.12 8.20 -10.75
N ARG A 87 -2.65 8.75 -11.84
CA ARG A 87 -4.03 9.23 -11.97
C ARG A 87 -4.71 8.54 -13.16
N GLY A 88 -5.90 8.00 -12.95
CA GLY A 88 -6.69 7.40 -14.05
C GLY A 88 -7.78 8.34 -14.52
N ASP A 89 -8.01 8.48 -15.82
CA ASP A 89 -9.18 9.23 -16.33
C ASP A 89 -10.48 8.40 -16.30
N TYR A 90 -10.34 7.08 -16.17
CA TYR A 90 -11.42 6.11 -15.98
C TYR A 90 -11.15 5.30 -14.70
N ASN A 91 -12.08 4.41 -14.35
CA ASN A 91 -11.78 3.38 -13.36
C ASN A 91 -10.54 2.61 -13.77
N ALA A 92 -9.63 2.39 -12.83
CA ALA A 92 -8.42 1.63 -13.05
C ALA A 92 -8.09 0.79 -11.82
N VAL A 93 -7.44 -0.35 -12.07
CA VAL A 93 -6.96 -1.25 -11.02
C VAL A 93 -5.49 -1.56 -11.29
N ALA A 94 -4.66 -1.42 -10.26
CA ALA A 94 -3.25 -1.75 -10.33
C ALA A 94 -2.82 -2.62 -9.16
N PHE A 95 -1.92 -3.57 -9.43
CA PHE A 95 -1.22 -4.33 -8.41
C PHE A 95 0.21 -3.82 -8.25
N ALA A 96 0.63 -3.63 -7.00
CA ALA A 96 1.99 -3.26 -6.64
C ALA A 96 2.65 -4.39 -5.83
N ALA A 97 3.88 -4.73 -6.18
CA ALA A 97 4.73 -5.63 -5.42
C ALA A 97 5.98 -4.89 -4.95
N LEU A 98 6.32 -5.06 -3.67
CA LEU A 98 7.39 -4.31 -3.03
C LEU A 98 8.44 -5.26 -2.44
N SER A 99 9.71 -4.87 -2.54
CA SER A 99 10.88 -5.64 -2.09
C SER A 99 11.12 -5.59 -0.57
N SER A 100 10.07 -5.34 0.21
CA SER A 100 10.13 -5.35 1.67
C SER A 100 8.77 -5.68 2.27
N GLN A 101 8.75 -6.62 3.22
CA GLN A 101 7.55 -7.02 3.97
C GLN A 101 6.89 -5.88 4.75
N ASN A 102 7.65 -4.80 4.97
CA ASN A 102 7.18 -3.57 5.60
C ASN A 102 7.91 -2.38 4.98
N ALA A 103 7.62 -2.09 3.71
CA ALA A 103 8.25 -1.00 2.97
C ALA A 103 7.97 0.39 3.60
N GLY A 104 6.84 0.53 4.29
CA GLY A 104 6.35 1.80 4.82
C GLY A 104 5.78 2.70 3.72
N VAL A 105 5.05 3.73 4.13
CA VAL A 105 4.52 4.76 3.22
C VAL A 105 4.68 6.12 3.88
N ILE A 106 5.28 7.06 3.17
CA ILE A 106 5.33 8.46 3.57
C ILE A 106 4.65 9.28 2.47
N THR A 107 3.43 9.73 2.74
CA THR A 107 2.70 10.64 1.84
C THR A 107 3.31 12.03 1.95
N ILE A 108 3.74 12.61 0.83
CA ILE A 108 4.50 13.87 0.81
C ILE A 108 3.67 15.02 1.40
N ALA A 109 2.39 15.14 1.01
CA ALA A 109 1.51 16.19 1.52
C ALA A 109 1.37 16.14 3.05
N ASN A 110 1.17 14.94 3.61
CA ASN A 110 1.07 14.76 5.06
C ASN A 110 2.41 15.03 5.76
N ALA A 111 3.53 14.60 5.18
CA ALA A 111 4.85 14.84 5.77
C ALA A 111 5.20 16.33 5.82
N VAL A 112 4.78 17.13 4.83
CA VAL A 112 5.10 18.56 4.73
C VAL A 112 4.08 19.43 5.47
N PHE A 113 2.79 19.18 5.29
CA PHE A 113 1.72 20.08 5.74
C PHE A 113 0.85 19.51 6.87
N GLY A 114 0.98 18.21 7.17
CA GLY A 114 0.16 17.51 8.17
C GLY A 114 0.98 16.74 9.20
N SER A 115 2.25 17.10 9.39
CA SER A 115 3.12 16.44 10.37
C SER A 115 2.70 16.79 11.80
N ASP A 116 2.98 15.91 12.75
CA ASP A 116 2.79 16.19 14.17
C ASP A 116 4.10 15.96 14.95
N PRO A 117 4.72 17.01 15.53
CA PRO A 117 4.32 18.41 15.45
C PRO A 117 4.45 18.98 14.03
N LEU A 118 3.76 20.09 13.75
CA LEU A 118 3.89 20.81 12.48
C LEU A 118 5.32 21.31 12.27
N ILE A 119 5.78 21.27 11.02
CA ILE A 119 7.06 21.89 10.63
C ILE A 119 6.97 23.39 10.92
N ALA A 120 7.90 23.88 11.74
CA ALA A 120 7.96 25.30 12.07
C ALA A 120 8.22 26.13 10.81
N ILE A 121 7.26 26.97 10.45
CA ILE A 121 7.47 27.97 9.41
C ILE A 121 8.23 29.12 10.06
N LYS A 122 9.53 29.23 9.77
CA LYS A 122 10.29 30.43 10.06
C LYS A 122 9.91 31.46 8.98
N VAL A 123 8.89 32.25 9.28
CA VAL A 123 8.60 33.51 8.55
C VAL A 123 9.49 34.60 9.11
#